data_AF-Q68WT0-F1
#
_entry.id   AF-Q68WT0-F1
#
_cell.length_a   1.000
_cell.length_b   1.000
_cell.length_c   1.000
_cell.angle_alpha   90.00
_cell.angle_beta   90.00
_cell.angle_gamma   90.00
#
_symmetry.space_group_name_H-M   'P 1'
#
loop_
_entity.id
_entity.type
_entity.pdbx_description
1 polymer ?
#
loop_
_entity_poly.entity_id
_entity_poly.type
_entity_poly.pdbx_seq_one_letter_code
_entity_poly.pdbx_strand_id
1 'polypeptide(L)'
;MSAIITNINDSIQKMKKNDEMTELSAAVQGKIIDIKNVDSRLDTLNKNIVILDPIQQYLQSEEYITSTLEVLASNIISEVVENKDVQKLVDNLHINLGQVTKLMPSAADKFKFDIARAEAALKGFVLPLNDGGNFDELSLMGIEDKEEIFAGPISATKKALIAISGNAIPKEQYANAVKDKAIEILQQDPKNTPEKLEKYEKFIIQGDKNQKFNKDSNQFIPRVNKLSQVEFKALQNAATDTVHKISARLEKNNEISKQLEQIVLITNSSGIKKSEVIINKLNKLDSTYLKENSTKIATALKDINNKGSSLWEKFKQIFTGKNYLEERLSKFVDKHITLSDGYVVKTINDKIFSNALTNPEIAVGLTQFLNQNKDKVTTNPEFKNLIPVTGEHIIIQPQQVQNLNLAQLRKINPITFDRTIFEDSIKLRNSNIKYPQTTPHTATKNQEAVRSKG
;
A
#
# COMPACT_ATOMS: atom_id res chain seq x y z
N MET A 1 -5.67 7.35 29.61
CA MET A 1 -6.52 8.49 29.21
C MET A 1 -5.80 9.84 29.25
N SER A 2 -5.00 10.17 30.27
CA SER A 2 -4.29 11.48 30.36
C SER A 2 -3.21 11.71 29.27
N ALA A 3 -2.52 10.65 28.80
CA ALA A 3 -1.48 10.76 27.78
C ALA A 3 -1.99 11.10 26.36
N ILE A 4 -3.25 10.76 26.04
CA ILE A 4 -3.86 11.07 24.72
C ILE A 4 -4.25 12.55 24.64
N ILE A 5 -4.72 13.13 25.75
CA ILE A 5 -5.15 14.54 25.83
C ILE A 5 -3.95 15.49 25.74
N THR A 6 -2.81 15.11 26.30
CA THR A 6 -1.60 15.95 26.30
C THR A 6 -1.00 16.12 24.90
N ASN A 7 -1.04 15.07 24.07
CA ASN A 7 -0.51 15.09 22.71
C ASN A 7 -1.38 15.90 21.72
N ILE A 8 -2.69 16.00 22.01
CA ILE A 8 -3.64 16.83 21.27
C ILE A 8 -3.34 18.33 21.50
N ASN A 9 -3.09 18.72 22.75
CA ASN A 9 -2.79 20.11 23.10
C ASN A 9 -1.44 20.58 22.54
N ASP A 10 -0.41 19.73 22.54
CA ASP A 10 0.91 20.10 21.99
C ASP A 10 0.91 20.26 20.47
N SER A 11 0.10 19.48 19.76
CA SER A 11 -0.08 19.63 18.31
C SER A 11 -0.82 20.93 17.97
N ILE A 12 -1.82 21.30 18.77
CA ILE A 12 -2.58 22.56 18.64
C ILE A 12 -1.68 23.77 18.95
N GLN A 13 -0.82 23.68 19.97
CA GLN A 13 0.11 24.74 20.33
C GLN A 13 1.21 24.98 19.28
N LYS A 14 1.73 23.91 18.65
CA LYS A 14 2.74 24.04 17.58
C LYS A 14 2.17 24.65 16.30
N MET A 15 0.89 24.46 16.00
CA MET A 15 0.23 25.08 14.85
C MET A 15 0.01 26.60 15.02
N LYS A 16 -0.05 27.11 16.25
CA LYS A 16 -0.31 28.54 16.53
C LYS A 16 0.88 29.49 16.32
N LYS A 17 2.10 28.97 16.07
CA LYS A 17 3.33 29.80 16.19
C LYS A 17 3.92 30.35 14.89
N ASN A 18 3.40 30.01 13.71
CA ASN A 18 3.88 30.56 12.44
C ASN A 18 2.71 31.15 11.63
N ASP A 19 2.71 32.48 11.52
CA ASP A 19 2.12 33.38 10.52
C ASP A 19 0.71 33.09 9.94
N GLU A 20 -0.21 34.03 10.19
CA GLU A 20 -1.52 34.21 9.52
C GLU A 20 -2.39 32.94 9.36
N MET A 21 -2.65 32.20 10.44
CA MET A 21 -3.75 31.22 10.43
C MET A 21 -5.09 31.93 10.56
N THR A 22 -5.82 32.08 9.47
CA THR A 22 -7.29 32.10 9.54
C THR A 22 -7.71 30.84 10.32
N GLU A 23 -8.35 30.99 11.48
CA GLU A 23 -8.69 29.83 12.32
C GLU A 23 -9.58 28.86 11.53
N LEU A 24 -9.06 27.66 11.26
CA LEU A 24 -9.83 26.58 10.66
C LEU A 24 -11.03 26.27 11.55
N SER A 25 -12.22 26.10 10.97
CA SER A 25 -13.39 25.70 11.76
C SER A 25 -13.17 24.37 12.46
N ALA A 26 -13.80 24.19 13.63
CA ALA A 26 -13.71 22.95 14.40
C ALA A 26 -14.13 21.71 13.58
N ALA A 27 -15.08 21.87 12.66
CA ALA A 27 -15.51 20.81 11.74
C ALA A 27 -14.39 20.38 10.78
N VAL A 28 -13.65 21.34 10.21
CA VAL A 28 -12.51 21.04 9.32
C VAL A 28 -11.35 20.46 10.11
N GLN A 29 -11.08 20.97 11.31
CA GLN A 29 -10.06 20.39 12.20
C GLN A 29 -10.39 18.94 12.56
N GLY A 30 -11.65 18.63 12.87
CA GLY A 30 -12.12 17.26 13.12
C GLY A 30 -11.87 16.34 11.92
N LYS A 31 -12.27 16.76 10.71
CA LYS A 31 -11.99 16.02 9.46
C LYS A 31 -10.50 15.77 9.23
N ILE A 32 -9.65 16.77 9.52
CA ILE A 32 -8.18 16.64 9.41
C ILE A 32 -7.63 15.62 10.43
N ILE A 33 -8.16 15.61 11.65
CA ILE A 33 -7.77 14.63 12.67
C ILE A 33 -8.19 13.22 12.23
N ASP A 34 -9.43 13.06 11.75
CA ASP A 34 -9.95 11.78 11.30
C ASP A 34 -9.11 11.19 10.15
N ILE A 35 -8.79 12.00 9.13
CA ILE A 35 -7.98 11.54 7.99
C ILE A 35 -6.53 11.23 8.42
N LYS A 36 -5.94 12.00 9.33
CA LYS A 36 -4.58 11.71 9.85
C LYS A 36 -4.54 10.44 10.70
N ASN A 37 -5.63 10.11 11.40
CA ASN A 37 -5.73 8.92 12.23
C ASN A 37 -5.85 7.62 11.41
N VAL A 38 -6.16 7.70 10.10
CA VAL A 38 -6.19 6.55 9.20
C VAL A 38 -4.87 5.78 9.23
N ASP A 39 -3.74 6.49 9.14
CA ASP A 39 -2.40 5.89 9.14
C ASP A 39 -2.12 5.13 10.45
N SER A 40 -2.43 5.76 11.60
CA SER A 40 -2.27 5.14 12.92
C SER A 40 -3.18 3.93 13.11
N ARG A 41 -4.39 3.95 12.54
CA ARG A 41 -5.32 2.82 12.61
C ARG A 41 -4.80 1.66 11.76
N LEU A 42 -4.29 1.92 10.56
CA LEU A 42 -3.65 0.90 9.73
C LEU A 42 -2.42 0.31 10.43
N ASP A 43 -1.61 1.13 11.12
CA ASP A 43 -0.49 0.61 11.92
C ASP A 43 -0.95 -0.27 13.07
N THR A 44 -2.00 0.14 13.79
CA THR A 44 -2.56 -0.64 14.90
C THR A 44 -3.12 -1.98 14.40
N LEU A 45 -3.88 -1.95 13.30
CA LEU A 45 -4.44 -3.15 12.69
C LEU A 45 -3.34 -4.10 12.21
N ASN A 46 -2.30 -3.57 11.54
CA ASN A 46 -1.15 -4.38 11.11
C ASN A 46 -0.36 -4.96 12.30
N LYS A 47 -0.22 -4.23 13.41
CA LYS A 47 0.43 -4.73 14.64
C LYS A 47 -0.37 -5.86 15.31
N ASN A 48 -1.70 -5.85 15.15
CA ASN A 48 -2.60 -6.85 15.73
C ASN A 48 -2.73 -8.12 14.88
N ILE A 49 -2.08 -8.21 13.71
CA ILE A 49 -2.04 -9.45 12.93
C ILE A 49 -1.14 -10.45 13.67
N VAL A 50 -1.76 -11.27 14.52
CA VAL A 50 -1.11 -12.40 15.22
C VAL A 50 -1.31 -13.66 14.36
N ILE A 51 -0.80 -13.64 13.14
CA ILE A 51 -0.86 -14.78 12.23
C ILE A 51 0.55 -15.19 11.84
N LEU A 52 0.83 -16.49 11.99
CA LEU A 52 2.12 -17.08 11.64
C LEU A 52 2.26 -17.35 10.14
N ASP A 53 1.18 -17.39 9.36
CA ASP A 53 1.24 -17.54 7.89
C ASP A 53 1.43 -16.18 7.18
N PRO A 54 2.56 -15.95 6.50
CA PRO A 54 2.83 -14.73 5.74
C PRO A 54 1.77 -14.40 4.66
N ILE A 55 1.14 -15.42 4.07
CA ILE A 55 0.11 -15.21 3.04
C ILE A 55 -1.16 -14.64 3.66
N GLN A 56 -1.62 -15.23 4.77
CA GLN A 56 -2.78 -14.70 5.49
C GLN A 56 -2.51 -13.31 6.07
N GLN A 57 -1.30 -13.06 6.57
CA GLN A 57 -0.92 -11.73 7.04
C GLN A 57 -1.01 -10.67 5.93
N TYR A 58 -0.50 -10.98 4.73
CA TYR A 58 -0.63 -10.10 3.57
C TYR A 58 -2.11 -9.83 3.22
N LEU A 59 -2.93 -10.87 3.16
CA LEU A 59 -4.35 -10.76 2.80
C LEU A 59 -5.15 -9.93 3.80
N GLN A 60 -4.88 -10.08 5.11
CA GLN A 60 -5.50 -9.26 6.14
C GLN A 60 -5.07 -7.79 6.05
N SER A 61 -3.80 -7.53 5.70
CA SER A 61 -3.33 -6.16 5.47
C SER A 61 -4.11 -5.49 4.32
N GLU A 62 -4.30 -6.19 3.21
CA GLU A 62 -5.11 -5.71 2.07
C GLU A 62 -6.58 -5.46 2.46
N GLU A 63 -7.18 -6.37 3.23
CA GLU A 63 -8.57 -6.21 3.72
C GLU A 63 -8.71 -4.99 4.64
N TYR A 64 -7.73 -4.75 5.52
CA TYR A 64 -7.71 -3.57 6.39
C TYR A 64 -7.52 -2.27 5.62
N ILE A 65 -6.65 -2.23 4.61
CA ILE A 65 -6.48 -1.05 3.77
C ILE A 65 -7.79 -0.76 3.02
N THR A 66 -8.36 -1.77 2.36
CA THR A 66 -9.58 -1.63 1.57
C THR A 66 -10.76 -1.16 2.42
N SER A 67 -10.96 -1.79 3.59
CA SER A 67 -12.02 -1.42 4.54
C SER A 67 -11.83 -0.01 5.12
N THR A 68 -10.59 0.39 5.38
CA THR A 68 -10.26 1.74 5.89
C THR A 68 -10.52 2.82 4.85
N LEU A 69 -10.19 2.55 3.59
CA LEU A 69 -10.48 3.46 2.47
C LEU A 69 -11.97 3.63 2.28
N GLU A 70 -12.75 2.55 2.33
CA GLU A 70 -14.21 2.59 2.22
C GLU A 70 -14.85 3.44 3.33
N VAL A 71 -14.50 3.18 4.60
CA VAL A 71 -15.24 3.71 5.76
C VAL A 71 -14.77 5.08 6.21
N LEU A 72 -13.46 5.33 6.20
CA LEU A 72 -12.88 6.48 6.93
C LEU A 72 -12.36 7.56 6.00
N ALA A 73 -11.84 7.19 4.83
CA ALA A 73 -11.07 8.11 4.01
C ALA A 73 -11.86 8.61 2.78
N SER A 74 -12.75 7.77 2.24
CA SER A 74 -13.49 8.02 0.99
C SER A 74 -14.22 9.36 0.92
N ASN A 75 -14.97 9.73 1.97
CA ASN A 75 -15.78 10.95 1.99
C ASN A 75 -14.92 12.22 1.90
N ILE A 76 -13.76 12.25 2.57
CA ILE A 76 -12.86 13.42 2.52
C ILE A 76 -12.03 13.36 1.23
N ILE A 77 -11.49 12.20 0.86
CA ILE A 77 -10.63 12.03 -0.31
C ILE A 77 -11.36 12.43 -1.59
N SER A 78 -12.57 11.91 -1.81
CA SER A 78 -13.36 12.20 -3.02
C SER A 78 -13.66 13.71 -3.17
N GLU A 79 -13.90 14.39 -2.05
CA GLU A 79 -14.20 15.82 -2.01
C GLU A 79 -13.00 16.70 -2.39
N VAL A 80 -11.81 16.45 -1.81
CA VAL A 80 -10.70 17.43 -1.86
C VAL A 80 -9.46 16.96 -2.62
N VAL A 81 -9.28 15.66 -2.84
CA VAL A 81 -8.07 15.13 -3.51
C VAL A 81 -8.24 15.19 -5.03
N GLU A 82 -7.13 15.46 -5.72
CA GLU A 82 -7.10 15.51 -7.18
C GLU A 82 -7.27 14.11 -7.81
N ASN A 83 -7.94 14.06 -8.96
CA ASN A 83 -8.19 12.81 -9.69
C ASN A 83 -6.91 12.00 -9.96
N LYS A 84 -5.78 12.66 -10.21
CA LYS A 84 -4.50 11.98 -10.50
C LYS A 84 -4.02 11.13 -9.31
N ASP A 85 -4.15 11.66 -8.09
CA ASP A 85 -3.68 11.00 -6.87
C ASP A 85 -4.66 9.90 -6.45
N VAL A 86 -5.97 10.14 -6.63
CA VAL A 86 -7.00 9.10 -6.48
C VAL A 86 -6.78 7.95 -7.46
N GLN A 87 -6.54 8.25 -8.75
CA GLN A 87 -6.32 7.22 -9.76
C GLN A 87 -5.05 6.41 -9.47
N LYS A 88 -3.96 7.05 -9.04
CA LYS A 88 -2.74 6.33 -8.62
C LYS A 88 -3.02 5.36 -7.47
N LEU A 89 -3.81 5.78 -6.47
CA LEU A 89 -4.21 4.92 -5.36
C LEU A 89 -5.06 3.74 -5.84
N VAL A 90 -6.01 4.00 -6.75
CA VAL A 90 -6.86 2.96 -7.37
C VAL A 90 -6.03 1.98 -8.19
N ASP A 91 -5.09 2.45 -9.00
CA ASP A 91 -4.19 1.60 -9.78
C ASP A 91 -3.41 0.65 -8.84
N ASN A 92 -2.88 1.18 -7.73
CA ASN A 92 -2.18 0.37 -6.73
C ASN A 92 -3.08 -0.70 -6.08
N LEU A 93 -4.35 -0.40 -5.78
CA LEU A 93 -5.31 -1.39 -5.30
C LEU A 93 -5.52 -2.52 -6.33
N HIS A 94 -5.65 -2.17 -7.61
CA HIS A 94 -5.86 -3.15 -8.68
C HIS A 94 -4.63 -4.00 -8.98
N ILE A 95 -3.42 -3.44 -8.87
CA ILE A 95 -2.19 -4.24 -8.96
C ILE A 95 -2.17 -5.26 -7.80
N ASN A 96 -2.49 -4.84 -6.57
CA ASN A 96 -2.59 -5.74 -5.43
C ASN A 96 -3.70 -6.80 -5.61
N LEU A 97 -4.86 -6.45 -6.18
CA LEU A 97 -5.92 -7.41 -6.51
C LEU A 97 -5.43 -8.53 -7.44
N GLY A 98 -4.68 -8.16 -8.48
CA GLY A 98 -4.07 -9.12 -9.39
C GLY A 98 -3.15 -10.11 -8.65
N GLN A 99 -2.43 -9.61 -7.64
CA GLN A 99 -1.56 -10.43 -6.80
C GLN A 99 -2.33 -11.32 -5.83
N VAL A 100 -3.33 -10.77 -5.14
CA VAL A 100 -4.23 -11.52 -4.26
C VAL A 100 -4.89 -12.69 -5.02
N THR A 101 -5.34 -12.45 -6.25
CA THR A 101 -5.98 -13.46 -7.10
C THR A 101 -5.04 -14.62 -7.42
N LYS A 102 -3.74 -14.37 -7.57
CA LYS A 102 -2.73 -15.42 -7.77
C LYS A 102 -2.41 -16.19 -6.50
N LEU A 103 -2.28 -15.49 -5.37
CA LEU A 103 -1.94 -16.08 -4.08
C LEU A 103 -3.08 -16.92 -3.50
N MET A 104 -4.31 -16.44 -3.65
CA MET A 104 -5.51 -17.09 -3.12
C MET A 104 -6.69 -16.97 -4.10
N PRO A 105 -6.70 -17.78 -5.19
CA PRO A 105 -7.77 -17.75 -6.20
C PRO A 105 -9.17 -17.94 -5.61
N SER A 106 -9.30 -18.72 -4.53
CA SER A 106 -10.57 -18.99 -3.86
C SER A 106 -11.22 -17.76 -3.20
N ALA A 107 -10.48 -16.67 -2.98
CA ALA A 107 -11.00 -15.43 -2.44
C ALA A 107 -11.05 -14.29 -3.45
N ALA A 108 -10.68 -14.54 -4.71
CA ALA A 108 -10.57 -13.52 -5.74
C ALA A 108 -11.87 -12.72 -5.90
N ASP A 109 -13.02 -13.38 -5.91
CA ASP A 109 -14.30 -12.70 -6.12
C ASP A 109 -14.70 -11.79 -4.96
N LYS A 110 -14.40 -12.18 -3.71
CA LYS A 110 -14.57 -11.31 -2.54
C LYS A 110 -13.72 -10.04 -2.72
N PHE A 111 -12.42 -10.20 -3.00
CA PHE A 111 -11.51 -9.06 -3.14
C PHE A 111 -11.81 -8.18 -4.34
N LYS A 112 -12.27 -8.74 -5.47
CA LYS A 112 -12.73 -7.94 -6.63
C LYS A 112 -13.85 -7.00 -6.22
N PHE A 113 -14.82 -7.50 -5.48
CA PHE A 113 -15.94 -6.69 -5.02
C PHE A 113 -15.51 -5.65 -3.96
N ASP A 114 -14.71 -6.04 -2.98
CA ASP A 114 -14.22 -5.12 -1.95
C ASP A 114 -13.40 -3.97 -2.54
N ILE A 115 -12.53 -4.25 -3.51
CA ILE A 115 -11.74 -3.23 -4.21
C ILE A 115 -12.61 -2.36 -5.11
N ALA A 116 -13.57 -2.92 -5.84
CA ALA A 116 -14.53 -2.12 -6.62
C ALA A 116 -15.33 -1.16 -5.73
N ARG A 117 -15.72 -1.60 -4.53
CA ARG A 117 -16.44 -0.77 -3.55
C ARG A 117 -15.53 0.33 -2.99
N ALA A 118 -14.27 0.04 -2.67
CA ALA A 118 -13.32 1.03 -2.21
C ALA A 118 -12.99 2.06 -3.31
N GLU A 119 -12.80 1.63 -4.56
CA GLU A 119 -12.64 2.52 -5.72
C GLU A 119 -13.85 3.45 -5.87
N ALA A 120 -15.06 2.90 -5.83
CA ALA A 120 -16.27 3.69 -5.94
C ALA A 120 -16.37 4.75 -4.85
N ALA A 121 -16.06 4.38 -3.60
CA ALA A 121 -16.05 5.31 -2.48
C ALA A 121 -15.01 6.42 -2.66
N LEU A 122 -13.80 6.10 -3.12
CA LEU A 122 -12.76 7.07 -3.44
C LEU A 122 -13.16 8.02 -4.58
N LYS A 123 -14.01 7.55 -5.50
CA LYS A 123 -14.56 8.32 -6.62
C LYS A 123 -15.94 8.93 -6.31
N GLY A 124 -16.35 8.96 -5.05
CA GLY A 124 -17.54 9.68 -4.58
C GLY A 124 -18.87 8.95 -4.76
N PHE A 125 -18.85 7.65 -5.08
CA PHE A 125 -20.05 6.81 -5.15
C PHE A 125 -20.11 5.84 -3.96
N VAL A 126 -21.04 6.06 -3.04
CA VAL A 126 -21.28 5.21 -1.86
C VAL A 126 -22.77 4.96 -1.68
N LEU A 127 -23.23 3.83 -2.21
CA LEU A 127 -24.56 3.28 -1.98
C LEU A 127 -24.48 2.17 -0.91
N PRO A 128 -25.31 2.19 0.15
CA PRO A 128 -25.47 1.04 1.04
C PRO A 128 -25.98 -0.20 0.28
N LEU A 129 -25.16 -1.25 0.19
CA LEU A 129 -25.45 -2.46 -0.62
C LEU A 129 -25.87 -3.68 0.22
N ASN A 130 -26.02 -3.51 1.53
CA ASN A 130 -26.40 -4.52 2.50
C ASN A 130 -27.54 -3.99 3.37
N ASP A 131 -28.30 -4.91 3.98
CA ASP A 131 -29.42 -4.55 4.83
C ASP A 131 -28.97 -3.92 6.17
N GLY A 132 -29.78 -2.99 6.67
CA GLY A 132 -29.64 -2.29 7.95
C GLY A 132 -28.72 -1.06 7.94
N GLY A 133 -28.80 -0.28 9.00
CA GLY A 133 -27.91 0.86 9.26
C GLY A 133 -28.16 1.99 8.25
N ASN A 134 -27.12 2.40 7.53
CA ASN A 134 -27.21 3.47 6.52
C ASN A 134 -28.20 3.14 5.38
N PHE A 135 -28.55 1.87 5.18
CA PHE A 135 -29.57 1.48 4.21
C PHE A 135 -30.95 2.03 4.58
N ASP A 136 -31.30 2.03 5.86
CA ASP A 136 -32.63 2.44 6.35
C ASP A 136 -32.87 3.96 6.15
N GLU A 137 -31.80 4.71 5.84
CA GLU A 137 -31.87 6.14 5.52
C GLU A 137 -32.20 6.42 4.04
N LEU A 138 -32.07 5.40 3.17
CA LEU A 138 -32.33 5.54 1.73
C LEU A 138 -33.81 5.70 1.42
N SER A 139 -34.11 6.46 0.36
CA SER A 139 -35.43 6.44 -0.24
C SER A 139 -35.59 5.16 -1.07
N LEU A 140 -36.72 4.47 -0.92
CA LEU A 140 -37.04 3.30 -1.75
C LEU A 140 -37.49 3.68 -3.17
N MET A 141 -37.65 4.98 -3.46
CA MET A 141 -37.99 5.50 -4.79
C MET A 141 -39.26 4.89 -5.41
N GLY A 142 -40.25 4.57 -4.58
CA GLY A 142 -41.50 3.96 -5.02
C GLY A 142 -41.38 2.48 -5.40
N ILE A 143 -40.32 1.81 -4.94
CA ILE A 143 -40.18 0.35 -4.91
C ILE A 143 -40.75 -0.11 -3.56
N GLU A 144 -41.84 -0.86 -3.58
CA GLU A 144 -42.59 -1.22 -2.37
C GLU A 144 -41.93 -2.39 -1.63
N ASP A 145 -41.33 -3.31 -2.38
CA ASP A 145 -40.72 -4.52 -1.83
C ASP A 145 -39.20 -4.33 -1.67
N LYS A 146 -38.74 -4.47 -0.43
CA LYS A 146 -37.31 -4.43 -0.10
C LYS A 146 -36.57 -5.60 -0.76
N GLU A 147 -37.18 -6.77 -0.90
CA GLU A 147 -36.58 -7.91 -1.61
C GLU A 147 -36.34 -7.58 -3.09
N GLU A 148 -37.26 -6.85 -3.74
CA GLU A 148 -37.10 -6.36 -5.11
C GLU A 148 -35.88 -5.43 -5.23
N ILE A 149 -35.63 -4.57 -4.25
CA ILE A 149 -34.43 -3.70 -4.23
C ILE A 149 -33.14 -4.52 -4.18
N PHE A 150 -33.10 -5.55 -3.33
CA PHE A 150 -31.92 -6.41 -3.20
C PHE A 150 -31.70 -7.29 -4.43
N ALA A 151 -32.78 -7.86 -5.00
CA ALA A 151 -32.74 -8.72 -6.17
C ALA A 151 -32.45 -7.94 -7.47
N GLY A 152 -32.93 -6.70 -7.57
CA GLY A 152 -32.79 -5.82 -8.73
C GLY A 152 -31.65 -4.83 -8.59
N PRO A 153 -31.92 -3.57 -8.21
CA PRO A 153 -30.95 -2.47 -8.30
C PRO A 153 -29.68 -2.68 -7.48
N ILE A 154 -29.72 -3.29 -6.29
CA ILE A 154 -28.50 -3.58 -5.51
C ILE A 154 -27.66 -4.66 -6.20
N SER A 155 -28.27 -5.76 -6.62
CA SER A 155 -27.59 -6.84 -7.34
C SER A 155 -26.92 -6.31 -8.62
N ALA A 156 -27.64 -5.49 -9.40
CA ALA A 156 -27.12 -4.85 -10.59
C ALA A 156 -25.99 -3.87 -10.27
N THR A 157 -26.12 -3.07 -9.21
CA THR A 157 -25.06 -2.14 -8.76
C THR A 157 -23.79 -2.91 -8.37
N LYS A 158 -23.90 -4.02 -7.62
CA LYS A 158 -22.75 -4.86 -7.26
C LYS A 158 -22.01 -5.35 -8.49
N LYS A 159 -22.75 -5.82 -9.51
CA LYS A 159 -22.16 -6.25 -10.79
C LYS A 159 -21.57 -5.10 -11.59
N ALA A 160 -22.23 -3.96 -11.63
CA ALA A 160 -21.77 -2.76 -12.32
C ALA A 160 -20.46 -2.24 -11.73
N LEU A 161 -20.36 -2.16 -10.40
CA LEU A 161 -19.13 -1.78 -9.70
C LEU A 161 -17.97 -2.66 -10.13
N ILE A 162 -18.13 -3.99 -10.10
CA ILE A 162 -17.08 -4.92 -10.53
C ILE A 162 -16.74 -4.71 -12.02
N ALA A 163 -17.74 -4.52 -12.88
CA ALA A 163 -17.55 -4.40 -14.31
C ALA A 163 -16.80 -3.13 -14.76
N ILE A 164 -16.98 -2.02 -14.03
CA ILE A 164 -16.28 -0.76 -14.34
C ILE A 164 -14.99 -0.57 -13.55
N SER A 165 -14.78 -1.37 -12.50
CA SER A 165 -13.62 -1.30 -11.61
C SER A 165 -12.31 -1.40 -12.40
N GLY A 166 -11.35 -0.54 -12.06
CA GLY A 166 -10.02 -0.50 -12.68
C GLY A 166 -9.96 0.28 -14.00
N ASN A 167 -11.11 0.72 -14.52
CA ASN A 167 -11.13 1.66 -15.65
C ASN A 167 -10.77 3.07 -15.18
N ALA A 168 -10.03 3.81 -16.00
CA ALA A 168 -9.60 5.19 -15.73
C ALA A 168 -10.76 6.20 -15.88
N ILE A 169 -11.84 5.99 -15.12
CA ILE A 169 -13.03 6.84 -15.08
C ILE A 169 -12.80 7.94 -14.01
N PRO A 170 -12.86 9.23 -14.37
CA PRO A 170 -12.74 10.35 -13.42
C PRO A 170 -13.85 10.36 -12.38
N LYS A 171 -13.58 10.92 -11.19
CA LYS A 171 -14.57 10.95 -10.08
C LYS A 171 -15.89 11.63 -10.47
N GLU A 172 -15.82 12.67 -11.29
CA GLU A 172 -16.99 13.45 -11.72
C GLU A 172 -17.92 12.65 -12.65
N GLN A 173 -17.41 11.61 -13.30
CA GLN A 173 -18.16 10.76 -14.23
C GLN A 173 -18.52 9.40 -13.63
N TYR A 174 -17.93 9.05 -12.47
CA TYR A 174 -17.99 7.70 -11.94
C TYR A 174 -19.40 7.26 -11.56
N ALA A 175 -20.17 8.12 -10.87
CA ALA A 175 -21.53 7.81 -10.47
C ALA A 175 -22.44 7.50 -11.68
N ASN A 176 -22.31 8.29 -12.76
CA ASN A 176 -23.04 8.05 -14.00
C ASN A 176 -22.59 6.74 -14.66
N ALA A 177 -21.29 6.45 -14.70
CA ALA A 177 -20.79 5.19 -15.24
C ALA A 177 -21.33 3.95 -14.47
N VAL A 178 -21.41 4.03 -13.13
CA VAL A 178 -22.03 2.96 -12.31
C VAL A 178 -23.51 2.80 -12.66
N LYS A 179 -24.24 3.93 -12.68
CA LYS A 179 -25.68 3.97 -12.98
C LYS A 179 -25.97 3.40 -14.37
N ASP A 180 -25.30 3.90 -15.40
CA ASP A 180 -25.50 3.48 -16.78
C ASP A 180 -25.20 1.98 -16.93
N LYS A 181 -24.10 1.48 -16.34
CA LYS A 181 -23.77 0.06 -16.39
C LYS A 181 -24.74 -0.82 -15.62
N ALA A 182 -25.25 -0.36 -14.48
CA ALA A 182 -26.26 -1.08 -13.71
C ALA A 182 -27.60 -1.16 -14.46
N ILE A 183 -28.02 -0.08 -15.13
CA ILE A 183 -29.22 -0.07 -15.97
C ILE A 183 -29.05 -0.97 -17.19
N GLU A 184 -27.90 -0.96 -17.86
CA GLU A 184 -27.58 -1.90 -18.96
C GLU A 184 -27.75 -3.37 -18.50
N ILE A 185 -27.29 -3.71 -17.29
CA ILE A 185 -27.45 -5.05 -16.71
C ILE A 185 -28.92 -5.36 -16.42
N LEU A 186 -29.68 -4.41 -15.88
CA LEU A 186 -31.10 -4.59 -15.56
C LEU A 186 -31.97 -4.74 -16.82
N GLN A 187 -31.61 -4.09 -17.92
CA GLN A 187 -32.28 -4.21 -19.21
C GLN A 187 -32.18 -5.61 -19.83
N GLN A 188 -31.22 -6.44 -19.38
CA GLN A 188 -31.08 -7.82 -19.85
C GLN A 188 -32.18 -8.74 -19.29
N ASP A 189 -32.84 -8.36 -18.19
CA ASP A 189 -33.99 -9.10 -17.67
C ASP A 189 -35.30 -8.56 -18.29
N PRO A 190 -36.01 -9.36 -19.11
CA PRO A 190 -37.23 -8.92 -19.79
C PRO A 190 -38.39 -8.59 -18.82
N LYS A 191 -38.28 -8.94 -17.54
CA LYS A 191 -39.27 -8.57 -16.50
C LYS A 191 -39.19 -7.11 -16.08
N ASN A 192 -38.08 -6.43 -16.38
CA ASN A 192 -37.89 -5.03 -16.02
C ASN A 192 -38.53 -4.11 -17.06
N THR A 193 -39.70 -3.57 -16.73
CA THR A 193 -40.38 -2.58 -17.59
C THR A 193 -39.66 -1.23 -17.56
N PRO A 194 -39.88 -0.34 -18.55
CA PRO A 194 -39.30 1.01 -18.54
C PRO A 194 -39.57 1.80 -17.26
N GLU A 195 -40.78 1.68 -16.71
CA GLU A 195 -41.16 2.32 -15.44
C GLU A 195 -40.35 1.78 -14.25
N LYS A 196 -40.14 0.46 -14.19
CA LYS A 196 -39.28 -0.16 -13.16
C LYS A 196 -37.83 0.30 -13.28
N LEU A 197 -37.32 0.37 -14.51
CA LEU A 197 -35.95 0.83 -14.77
C LEU A 197 -35.75 2.29 -14.33
N GLU A 198 -36.75 3.17 -14.52
CA GLU A 198 -36.68 4.56 -14.04
C GLU A 198 -36.61 4.63 -12.49
N LYS A 199 -37.40 3.81 -11.79
CA LYS A 199 -37.34 3.71 -10.32
C LYS A 199 -35.99 3.19 -9.85
N TYR A 200 -35.46 2.16 -10.51
CA TYR A 200 -34.14 1.60 -10.22
C TYR A 200 -33.02 2.62 -10.48
N GLU A 201 -33.08 3.38 -11.56
CA GLU A 201 -32.11 4.44 -11.87
C GLU A 201 -32.08 5.48 -10.74
N LYS A 202 -33.25 5.97 -10.32
CA LYS A 202 -33.38 6.91 -9.20
C LYS A 202 -32.87 6.30 -7.89
N PHE A 203 -33.09 5.01 -7.67
CA PHE A 203 -32.57 4.34 -6.48
C PHE A 203 -31.04 4.31 -6.48
N ILE A 204 -30.43 3.90 -7.59
CA ILE A 204 -28.97 3.71 -7.73
C ILE A 204 -28.22 5.03 -7.60
N ILE A 205 -28.74 6.11 -8.18
CA ILE A 205 -28.05 7.42 -8.18
C ILE A 205 -27.98 8.06 -6.78
N GLN A 206 -28.72 7.54 -5.78
CA GLN A 206 -28.51 7.90 -4.36
C GLN A 206 -27.10 7.61 -3.85
N GLY A 207 -26.36 6.75 -4.55
CA GLY A 207 -24.94 6.51 -4.27
C GLY A 207 -24.04 7.71 -4.57
N ASP A 208 -24.43 8.64 -5.45
CA ASP A 208 -23.62 9.81 -5.79
C ASP A 208 -23.56 10.79 -4.62
N LYS A 209 -22.41 10.87 -3.93
CA LYS A 209 -22.20 11.78 -2.80
C LYS A 209 -22.03 13.24 -3.20
N ASN A 210 -21.89 13.53 -4.49
CA ASN A 210 -21.92 14.90 -5.02
C ASN A 210 -23.35 15.44 -5.12
N GLN A 211 -24.35 14.57 -5.00
CA GLN A 211 -25.76 14.93 -5.01
C GLN A 211 -26.40 14.56 -3.67
N LYS A 212 -27.46 15.26 -3.27
CA LYS A 212 -28.32 14.83 -2.16
C LYS A 212 -29.75 14.69 -2.66
N PHE A 213 -30.43 13.63 -2.24
CA PHE A 213 -31.87 13.51 -2.45
C PHE A 213 -32.60 14.44 -1.48
N ASN A 214 -33.37 15.39 -2.03
CA ASN A 214 -34.30 16.21 -1.26
C ASN A 214 -35.67 15.53 -1.25
N LYS A 215 -36.05 15.00 -0.08
CA LYS A 215 -37.34 14.31 0.11
C LYS A 215 -38.54 15.25 -0.12
N ASP A 216 -38.42 16.51 0.27
CA ASP A 216 -39.53 17.47 0.16
C ASP A 216 -39.82 17.84 -1.30
N SER A 217 -38.77 17.95 -2.12
CA SER A 217 -38.91 18.28 -3.54
C SER A 217 -38.86 17.06 -4.45
N ASN A 218 -38.72 15.84 -3.92
CA ASN A 218 -38.52 14.59 -4.65
C ASN A 218 -37.48 14.69 -5.78
N GLN A 219 -36.38 15.41 -5.54
CA GLN A 219 -35.35 15.70 -6.55
C GLN A 219 -33.95 15.59 -5.97
N PHE A 220 -32.99 15.27 -6.83
CA PHE A 220 -31.57 15.35 -6.49
C PHE A 220 -31.06 16.77 -6.69
N ILE A 221 -30.30 17.28 -5.73
CA ILE A 221 -29.65 18.60 -5.80
C ILE A 221 -28.13 18.49 -5.56
N PRO A 222 -27.30 19.31 -6.22
CA PRO A 222 -25.86 19.33 -5.97
C PRO A 222 -25.53 19.63 -4.51
N ARG A 223 -24.53 18.93 -3.98
CA ARG A 223 -24.03 19.16 -2.61
C ARG A 223 -23.01 20.29 -2.65
N VAL A 224 -23.37 21.43 -2.08
CA VAL A 224 -22.48 22.60 -2.02
C VAL A 224 -21.68 22.56 -0.72
N ASN A 225 -20.50 21.93 -0.72
CA ASN A 225 -19.56 22.06 0.39
C ASN A 225 -18.87 23.43 0.30
N LYS A 226 -19.37 24.43 1.02
CA LYS A 226 -18.75 25.76 1.13
C LYS A 226 -17.59 25.71 2.14
N LEU A 227 -16.44 25.19 1.73
CA LEU A 227 -15.19 25.42 2.45
C LEU A 227 -14.61 26.75 2.00
N SER A 228 -14.03 27.53 2.92
CA SER A 228 -13.17 28.65 2.54
C SER A 228 -11.93 28.12 1.78
N GLN A 229 -11.26 28.97 1.01
CA GLN A 229 -10.06 28.56 0.27
C GLN A 229 -8.95 28.03 1.20
N VAL A 230 -8.82 28.63 2.40
CA VAL A 230 -7.85 28.20 3.43
C VAL A 230 -8.22 26.84 3.99
N GLU A 231 -9.49 26.62 4.32
CA GLU A 231 -9.98 25.33 4.83
C GLU A 231 -9.87 24.21 3.80
N PHE A 232 -10.23 24.49 2.54
CA PHE A 232 -10.09 23.55 1.44
C PHE A 232 -8.64 23.12 1.28
N LYS A 233 -7.71 24.08 1.24
CA LYS A 233 -6.27 23.80 1.06
C LYS A 233 -5.69 23.00 2.23
N ALA A 234 -6.07 23.33 3.46
CA ALA A 234 -5.62 22.59 4.64
C ALA A 234 -6.13 21.14 4.65
N LEU A 235 -7.41 20.93 4.32
CA LEU A 235 -8.00 19.60 4.24
C LEU A 235 -7.43 18.80 3.06
N GLN A 236 -7.25 19.43 1.91
CA GLN A 236 -6.63 18.85 0.72
C GLN A 236 -5.22 18.34 1.02
N ASN A 237 -4.37 19.17 1.64
CA ASN A 237 -3.01 18.75 2.00
C ASN A 237 -3.01 17.53 2.91
N ALA A 238 -3.82 17.54 3.98
CA ALA A 238 -3.90 16.40 4.91
C ALA A 238 -4.43 15.12 4.24
N ALA A 239 -5.40 15.25 3.34
CA ALA A 239 -5.96 14.11 2.61
C ALA A 239 -4.99 13.55 1.57
N THR A 240 -4.33 14.42 0.79
CA THR A 240 -3.32 14.03 -0.20
C THR A 240 -2.12 13.34 0.46
N ASP A 241 -1.61 13.87 1.58
CA ASP A 241 -0.55 13.23 2.35
C ASP A 241 -0.94 11.82 2.80
N THR A 242 -2.20 11.65 3.25
CA THR A 242 -2.74 10.36 3.66
C THR A 242 -2.87 9.39 2.47
N VAL A 243 -3.35 9.87 1.32
CA VAL A 243 -3.42 9.10 0.07
C VAL A 243 -2.03 8.62 -0.36
N HIS A 244 -1.02 9.47 -0.29
CA HIS A 244 0.36 9.10 -0.61
C HIS A 244 0.93 8.06 0.35
N LYS A 245 0.64 8.18 1.66
CA LYS A 245 1.04 7.17 2.65
C LYS A 245 0.38 5.82 2.40
N ILE A 246 -0.92 5.79 2.12
CA ILE A 246 -1.63 4.54 1.82
C ILE A 246 -1.11 3.94 0.51
N SER A 247 -0.89 4.77 -0.51
CA SER A 247 -0.29 4.33 -1.78
C SER A 247 1.08 3.69 -1.55
N ALA A 248 1.94 4.29 -0.71
CA ALA A 248 3.24 3.72 -0.38
C ALA A 248 3.13 2.37 0.37
N ARG A 249 2.09 2.20 1.21
CA ARG A 249 1.80 0.89 1.86
C ARG A 249 1.39 -0.16 0.83
N LEU A 250 0.51 0.19 -0.12
CA LEU A 250 0.11 -0.72 -1.19
C LEU A 250 1.29 -1.08 -2.12
N GLU A 251 2.14 -0.10 -2.47
CA GLU A 251 3.38 -0.33 -3.23
C GLU A 251 4.33 -1.29 -2.49
N LYS A 252 4.43 -1.17 -1.16
CA LYS A 252 5.20 -2.14 -0.35
C LYS A 252 4.56 -3.52 -0.36
N ASN A 253 3.24 -3.59 -0.26
CA ASN A 253 2.50 -4.85 -0.27
C ASN A 253 2.65 -5.57 -1.62
N ASN A 254 2.68 -4.85 -2.73
CA ASN A 254 2.99 -5.38 -4.07
C ASN A 254 4.34 -6.10 -4.13
N GLU A 255 5.35 -5.61 -3.43
CA GLU A 255 6.66 -6.27 -3.40
C GLU A 255 6.66 -7.51 -2.50
N ILE A 256 5.98 -7.44 -1.34
CA ILE A 256 5.76 -8.60 -0.47
C ILE A 256 5.02 -9.70 -1.25
N SER A 257 3.97 -9.34 -1.99
CA SER A 257 3.16 -10.30 -2.73
C SER A 257 3.94 -11.02 -3.82
N LYS A 258 4.85 -10.33 -4.53
CA LYS A 258 5.76 -10.94 -5.53
C LYS A 258 6.66 -11.99 -4.89
N GLN A 259 7.19 -11.71 -3.69
CA GLN A 259 7.97 -12.71 -2.96
C GLN A 259 7.10 -13.90 -2.56
N LEU A 260 5.90 -13.66 -2.02
CA LEU A 260 4.95 -14.71 -1.66
C LEU A 260 4.54 -15.56 -2.89
N GLU A 261 4.38 -14.95 -4.07
CA GLU A 261 4.07 -15.65 -5.32
C GLU A 261 5.17 -16.69 -5.63
N GLN A 262 6.44 -16.30 -5.49
CA GLN A 262 7.57 -17.23 -5.66
C GLN A 262 7.55 -18.37 -4.63
N ILE A 263 7.23 -18.08 -3.37
CA ILE A 263 7.12 -19.10 -2.32
C ILE A 263 6.01 -20.10 -2.66
N VAL A 264 4.83 -19.60 -3.07
CA VAL A 264 3.70 -20.45 -3.49
C VAL A 264 4.08 -21.33 -4.68
N LEU A 265 4.78 -20.78 -5.68
CA LEU A 265 5.28 -21.56 -6.82
C LEU A 265 6.25 -22.67 -6.39
N ILE A 266 7.17 -22.37 -5.47
CA ILE A 266 8.10 -23.36 -4.91
C ILE A 266 7.33 -24.46 -4.19
N THR A 267 6.42 -24.12 -3.27
CA THR A 267 5.67 -25.10 -2.49
C THR A 267 4.79 -25.99 -3.35
N ASN A 268 4.10 -25.40 -4.33
CA ASN A 268 3.25 -26.14 -5.27
C ASN A 268 4.07 -27.09 -6.15
N SER A 269 5.18 -26.61 -6.71
CA SER A 269 6.08 -27.43 -7.54
C SER A 269 6.74 -28.56 -6.75
N SER A 270 6.95 -28.35 -5.44
CA SER A 270 7.52 -29.34 -4.52
C SER A 270 6.50 -30.39 -4.05
N GLY A 271 5.20 -30.19 -4.32
CA GLY A 271 4.12 -31.01 -3.79
C GLY A 271 3.93 -30.89 -2.27
N ILE A 272 4.50 -29.85 -1.65
CA ILE A 272 4.37 -29.60 -0.21
C ILE A 272 3.06 -28.84 0.00
N LYS A 273 2.06 -29.52 0.56
CA LYS A 273 0.75 -28.91 0.83
C LYS A 273 0.87 -27.94 2.00
N LYS A 274 0.79 -26.63 1.71
CA LYS A 274 0.58 -25.52 2.67
C LYS A 274 1.27 -25.71 4.04
N SER A 275 2.55 -26.09 4.05
CA SER A 275 3.31 -26.19 5.31
C SER A 275 3.70 -24.79 5.76
N GLU A 276 3.05 -24.32 6.83
CA GLU A 276 3.32 -23.02 7.45
C GLU A 276 4.80 -22.87 7.83
N VAL A 277 5.43 -23.95 8.32
CA VAL A 277 6.85 -23.96 8.71
C VAL A 277 7.75 -23.67 7.51
N ILE A 278 7.50 -24.34 6.38
CA ILE A 278 8.31 -24.17 5.17
C ILE A 278 8.07 -22.80 4.53
N ILE A 279 6.82 -22.34 4.47
CA ILE A 279 6.46 -21.00 3.97
C ILE A 279 7.19 -19.93 4.80
N ASN A 280 7.13 -20.04 6.13
CA ASN A 280 7.80 -19.11 7.04
C ASN A 280 9.32 -19.07 6.85
N LYS A 281 9.95 -20.22 6.62
CA LYS A 281 11.40 -20.27 6.38
C LYS A 281 11.76 -19.72 5.01
N LEU A 282 11.00 -20.04 3.97
CA LEU A 282 11.20 -19.48 2.62
C LEU A 282 11.02 -17.96 2.60
N ASN A 283 10.13 -17.41 3.42
CA ASN A 283 9.90 -15.98 3.55
C ASN A 283 11.08 -15.20 4.16
N LYS A 284 12.05 -15.90 4.77
CA LYS A 284 13.28 -15.29 5.29
C LYS A 284 14.36 -15.09 4.22
N LEU A 285 14.22 -15.72 3.06
CA LEU A 285 15.19 -15.57 1.96
C LEU A 285 15.02 -14.18 1.34
N ASP A 286 16.14 -13.62 0.89
CA ASP A 286 16.13 -12.45 0.03
C ASP A 286 15.29 -12.70 -1.22
N SER A 287 14.48 -11.72 -1.63
CA SER A 287 13.54 -11.85 -2.75
C SER A 287 14.23 -12.10 -4.08
N THR A 288 15.42 -11.53 -4.30
CA THR A 288 16.21 -11.72 -5.53
C THR A 288 16.84 -13.11 -5.52
N TYR A 289 17.45 -13.49 -4.40
CA TYR A 289 17.98 -14.84 -4.23
C TYR A 289 16.90 -15.91 -4.46
N LEU A 290 15.71 -15.72 -3.88
CA LEU A 290 14.57 -16.61 -4.03
C LEU A 290 14.15 -16.74 -5.50
N LYS A 291 14.06 -15.61 -6.22
CA LYS A 291 13.71 -15.58 -7.65
C LYS A 291 14.73 -16.35 -8.50
N GLU A 292 16.03 -16.13 -8.27
CA GLU A 292 17.11 -16.76 -9.03
C GLU A 292 17.27 -18.26 -8.75
N ASN A 293 16.90 -18.72 -7.55
CA ASN A 293 17.11 -20.10 -7.09
C ASN A 293 15.82 -20.92 -6.94
N SER A 294 14.67 -20.35 -7.27
CA SER A 294 13.33 -20.95 -7.08
C SER A 294 13.23 -22.37 -7.63
N THR A 295 13.60 -22.60 -8.88
CA THR A 295 13.56 -23.93 -9.51
C THR A 295 14.46 -24.94 -8.80
N LYS A 296 15.68 -24.55 -8.43
CA LYS A 296 16.62 -25.43 -7.73
C LYS A 296 16.08 -25.84 -6.36
N ILE A 297 15.56 -24.85 -5.61
CA ILE A 297 14.95 -25.08 -4.29
C ILE A 297 13.73 -25.99 -4.44
N ALA A 298 12.84 -25.73 -5.41
CA ALA A 298 11.64 -26.51 -5.64
C ALA A 298 11.93 -27.97 -6.01
N THR A 299 12.89 -28.21 -6.92
CA THR A 299 13.27 -29.57 -7.32
C THR A 299 13.85 -30.35 -6.13
N ALA A 300 14.74 -29.75 -5.34
CA ALA A 300 15.32 -30.42 -4.19
C ALA A 300 14.28 -30.69 -3.08
N LEU A 301 13.38 -29.75 -2.82
CA LEU A 301 12.26 -29.95 -1.90
C LEU A 301 11.32 -31.06 -2.39
N LYS A 302 11.03 -31.13 -3.70
CA LYS A 302 10.25 -32.21 -4.31
C LYS A 302 10.91 -33.57 -4.08
N ASP A 303 12.22 -33.67 -4.29
CA ASP A 303 12.95 -34.93 -4.09
C ASP A 303 12.92 -35.40 -2.64
N ILE A 304 13.06 -34.47 -1.68
CA ILE A 304 12.93 -34.76 -0.25
C ILE A 304 11.49 -35.20 0.07
N ASN A 305 10.50 -34.48 -0.44
CA ASN A 305 9.08 -34.75 -0.22
C ASN A 305 8.68 -36.14 -0.75
N ASN A 306 9.08 -36.46 -1.98
CA ASN A 306 8.83 -37.75 -2.62
C ASN A 306 9.44 -38.90 -1.80
N LYS A 307 10.69 -38.78 -1.35
CA LYS A 307 11.36 -39.80 -0.52
C LYS A 307 10.70 -39.94 0.86
N GLY A 308 10.27 -38.83 1.46
CA GLY A 308 9.61 -38.79 2.77
C GLY A 308 8.16 -39.25 2.78
N SER A 309 7.51 -39.33 1.62
CA SER A 309 6.10 -39.75 1.50
C SER A 309 5.89 -41.28 1.59
N SER A 310 6.96 -42.07 1.77
CA SER A 310 6.91 -43.53 1.85
C SER A 310 6.10 -44.04 3.06
N LEU A 311 5.48 -45.21 2.92
CA LEU A 311 4.70 -45.85 4.00
C LEU A 311 5.52 -46.01 5.29
N TRP A 312 6.81 -46.31 5.17
CA TRP A 312 7.71 -46.50 6.31
C TRP A 312 7.91 -45.22 7.14
N GLU A 313 8.00 -44.07 6.49
CA GLU A 313 8.17 -42.78 7.18
C GLU A 313 6.87 -42.34 7.86
N LYS A 314 5.71 -42.61 7.24
CA LYS A 314 4.40 -42.44 7.90
C LYS A 314 4.28 -43.33 9.13
N PHE A 315 4.73 -44.59 9.03
CA PHE A 315 4.79 -45.52 10.16
C PHE A 315 5.68 -44.98 11.30
N LYS A 316 6.91 -44.52 11.01
CA LYS A 316 7.79 -43.92 12.03
C LYS A 316 7.16 -42.71 12.74
N GLN A 317 6.45 -41.87 12.00
CA GLN A 317 5.77 -40.70 12.58
C GLN A 317 4.68 -41.13 13.58
N ILE A 318 3.88 -42.16 13.26
CA ILE A 318 2.84 -42.69 14.15
C ILE A 318 3.46 -43.21 15.46
N PHE A 319 4.60 -43.91 15.40
CA PHE A 319 5.23 -44.50 16.58
C PHE A 319 6.05 -43.51 17.43
N THR A 320 6.62 -42.48 16.82
CA THR A 320 7.51 -41.53 17.53
C THR A 320 6.88 -40.19 17.82
N GLY A 321 5.72 -39.89 17.22
CA GLY A 321 5.07 -38.58 17.25
C GLY A 321 5.82 -37.47 16.51
N LYS A 322 6.97 -37.77 15.87
CA LYS A 322 7.82 -36.76 15.21
C LYS A 322 7.61 -36.72 13.70
N ASN A 323 7.45 -35.51 13.16
CA ASN A 323 7.36 -35.26 11.73
C ASN A 323 8.75 -35.13 11.09
N TYR A 324 9.45 -36.26 10.88
CA TYR A 324 10.80 -36.28 10.30
C TYR A 324 10.88 -35.76 8.86
N LEU A 325 9.75 -35.76 8.13
CA LEU A 325 9.70 -35.17 6.80
C LEU A 325 9.82 -33.64 6.88
N GLU A 326 9.00 -33.02 7.72
CA GLU A 326 9.03 -31.57 7.95
C GLU A 326 10.38 -31.12 8.52
N GLU A 327 11.01 -31.91 9.41
CA GLU A 327 12.35 -31.60 9.91
C GLU A 327 13.42 -31.58 8.80
N ARG A 328 13.38 -32.55 7.87
CA ARG A 328 14.33 -32.60 6.74
C ARG A 328 14.10 -31.46 5.76
N LEU A 329 12.84 -31.17 5.43
CA LEU A 329 12.47 -30.03 4.58
C LEU A 329 12.93 -28.72 5.23
N SER A 330 12.70 -28.57 6.53
CA SER A 330 13.10 -27.42 7.34
C SER A 330 14.63 -27.22 7.32
N LYS A 331 15.41 -28.28 7.57
CA LYS A 331 16.88 -28.24 7.50
C LYS A 331 17.40 -27.87 6.12
N PHE A 332 16.74 -28.33 5.06
CA PHE A 332 17.12 -27.96 3.69
C PHE A 332 16.91 -26.45 3.46
N VAL A 333 15.78 -25.90 3.89
CA VAL A 333 15.52 -24.46 3.75
C VAL A 333 16.48 -23.64 4.62
N ASP A 334 16.85 -24.11 5.81
CA ASP A 334 17.85 -23.43 6.67
C ASP A 334 19.21 -23.25 5.99
N LYS A 335 19.63 -24.23 5.18
CA LYS A 335 20.83 -24.09 4.34
C LYS A 335 20.68 -22.92 3.35
N HIS A 336 19.52 -22.78 2.72
CA HIS A 336 19.25 -21.69 1.80
C HIS A 336 19.11 -20.32 2.48
N ILE A 337 18.66 -20.26 3.74
CA ILE A 337 18.72 -19.02 4.54
C ILE A 337 20.18 -18.56 4.68
N THR A 338 21.08 -19.47 5.03
CA THR A 338 22.52 -19.15 5.19
C THR A 338 23.15 -18.71 3.86
N LEU A 339 22.81 -19.38 2.75
CA LEU A 339 23.29 -18.99 1.42
C LEU A 339 22.72 -17.64 0.96
N SER A 340 21.46 -17.38 1.27
CA SER A 340 20.81 -16.10 0.98
C SER A 340 21.47 -14.96 1.76
N ASP A 341 21.82 -15.17 3.03
CA ASP A 341 22.56 -14.19 3.83
C ASP A 341 23.92 -13.85 3.21
N GLY A 342 24.66 -14.88 2.76
CA GLY A 342 25.93 -14.68 2.04
C GLY A 342 25.76 -13.92 0.72
N TYR A 343 24.68 -14.19 -0.02
CA TYR A 343 24.34 -13.47 -1.24
C TYR A 343 24.07 -11.98 -0.98
N VAL A 344 23.37 -11.64 0.11
CA VAL A 344 23.11 -10.25 0.49
C VAL A 344 24.40 -9.50 0.80
N VAL A 345 25.27 -10.08 1.63
CA VAL A 345 26.57 -9.48 1.97
C VAL A 345 27.39 -9.23 0.71
N LYS A 346 27.45 -10.22 -0.19
CA LYS A 346 28.15 -10.07 -1.47
C LYS A 346 27.55 -8.95 -2.30
N THR A 347 26.22 -8.89 -2.44
CA THR A 347 25.53 -7.86 -3.22
C THR A 347 25.81 -6.45 -2.70
N ILE A 348 25.82 -6.28 -1.37
CA ILE A 348 26.16 -4.99 -0.74
C ILE A 348 27.61 -4.61 -1.05
N ASN A 349 28.56 -5.54 -0.89
CA ASN A 349 29.98 -5.29 -1.18
C ASN A 349 30.23 -4.99 -2.66
N ASP A 350 29.52 -5.65 -3.57
CA ASP A 350 29.64 -5.45 -5.01
C ASP A 350 29.03 -4.10 -5.46
N LYS A 351 27.97 -3.62 -4.78
CA LYS A 351 27.27 -2.37 -5.14
C LYS A 351 27.78 -1.13 -4.41
N ILE A 352 28.24 -1.26 -3.16
CA ILE A 352 28.80 -0.17 -2.36
C ILE A 352 30.33 -0.32 -2.40
N PHE A 353 30.98 0.37 -3.33
CA PHE A 353 32.45 0.46 -3.33
C PHE A 353 32.94 0.97 -1.96
N SER A 354 34.09 0.49 -1.48
CA SER A 354 34.68 0.89 -0.19
C SER A 354 34.76 2.42 -0.01
N ASN A 355 34.98 3.17 -1.08
CA ASN A 355 35.02 4.63 -1.06
C ASN A 355 33.63 5.29 -0.92
N ALA A 356 32.55 4.58 -1.21
CA ALA A 356 31.18 5.06 -1.09
C ALA A 356 30.66 5.04 0.36
N LEU A 357 31.23 4.22 1.26
CA LEU A 357 30.85 4.17 2.68
C LEU A 357 31.20 5.46 3.46
N THR A 358 31.95 6.38 2.86
CA THR A 358 32.21 7.72 3.40
C THR A 358 31.36 8.80 2.73
N ASN A 359 30.50 8.44 1.76
CA ASN A 359 29.64 9.38 1.05
C ASN A 359 28.53 9.92 1.99
N PRO A 360 28.41 11.24 2.17
CA PRO A 360 27.34 11.85 2.94
C PRO A 360 25.92 11.47 2.48
N GLU A 361 25.72 11.20 1.19
CA GLU A 361 24.41 10.84 0.64
C GLU A 361 23.94 9.47 1.14
N ILE A 362 24.85 8.50 1.30
CA ILE A 362 24.52 7.19 1.88
C ILE A 362 24.14 7.34 3.35
N ALA A 363 24.80 8.25 4.08
CA ALA A 363 24.47 8.55 5.47
C ALA A 363 23.07 9.19 5.60
N VAL A 364 22.68 10.06 4.66
CA VAL A 364 21.33 10.63 4.56
C VAL A 364 20.30 9.53 4.26
N GLY A 365 20.56 8.67 3.27
CA GLY A 365 19.68 7.54 2.94
C GLY A 365 19.49 6.58 4.12
N LEU A 366 20.57 6.23 4.83
CA LEU A 366 20.52 5.40 6.04
C LEU A 366 19.77 6.07 7.18
N THR A 367 19.98 7.37 7.38
CA THR A 367 19.24 8.18 8.35
C THR A 367 17.74 8.12 8.07
N GLN A 368 17.34 8.32 6.80
CA GLN A 368 15.94 8.22 6.39
C GLN A 368 15.39 6.81 6.61
N PHE A 369 16.12 5.78 6.19
CA PHE A 369 15.74 4.38 6.36
C PHE A 369 15.51 4.01 7.84
N LEU A 370 16.45 4.37 8.72
CA LEU A 370 16.39 4.04 10.14
C LEU A 370 15.22 4.74 10.83
N ASN A 371 14.96 6.01 10.51
CA ASN A 371 13.81 6.72 11.06
C ASN A 371 12.48 6.14 10.57
N GLN A 372 12.39 5.72 9.31
CA GLN A 372 11.20 5.07 8.76
C GLN A 372 10.94 3.68 9.37
N ASN A 373 11.98 3.01 9.88
CA ASN A 373 11.87 1.66 10.43
C ASN A 373 12.16 1.62 11.94
N LYS A 374 12.03 2.75 12.65
CA LYS A 374 12.48 2.94 14.04
C LYS A 374 11.99 1.85 14.99
N ASP A 375 10.71 1.46 14.94
CA ASP A 375 10.12 0.40 15.77
C ASP A 375 10.83 -0.97 15.62
N LYS A 376 11.32 -1.28 14.42
CA LYS A 376 12.06 -2.53 14.15
C LYS A 376 13.54 -2.42 14.48
N VAL A 377 14.11 -1.22 14.34
CA VAL A 377 15.51 -0.95 14.70
C VAL A 377 15.68 -0.98 16.23
N THR A 378 14.73 -0.41 17.00
CA THR A 378 14.76 -0.38 18.48
C THR A 378 14.72 -1.76 19.12
N THR A 379 14.04 -2.70 18.47
CA THR A 379 13.87 -4.07 18.93
C THR A 379 14.96 -5.01 18.41
N ASN A 380 15.81 -4.56 17.48
CA ASN A 380 16.91 -5.35 16.94
C ASN A 380 18.15 -5.27 17.84
N PRO A 381 18.66 -6.39 18.38
CA PRO A 381 19.84 -6.40 19.25
C PRO A 381 21.10 -5.78 18.62
N GLU A 382 21.29 -5.91 17.30
CA GLU A 382 22.46 -5.34 16.62
C GLU A 382 22.43 -3.82 16.56
N PHE A 383 21.24 -3.20 16.61
CA PHE A 383 21.06 -1.77 16.37
C PHE A 383 20.52 -1.01 17.58
N LYS A 384 20.27 -1.69 18.69
CA LYS A 384 19.72 -1.11 19.92
C LYS A 384 20.54 0.10 20.42
N ASN A 385 21.85 0.10 20.16
CA ASN A 385 22.76 1.16 20.59
C ASN A 385 22.87 2.34 19.61
N LEU A 386 22.27 2.26 18.42
CA LEU A 386 22.25 3.35 17.44
C LEU A 386 21.18 4.41 17.74
N ILE A 387 20.31 4.15 18.72
CA ILE A 387 19.13 4.95 18.98
C ILE A 387 19.39 5.81 20.22
N PRO A 388 19.30 7.15 20.10
CA PRO A 388 19.36 8.03 21.26
C PRO A 388 18.30 7.64 22.28
N VAL A 389 18.69 7.51 23.55
CA VAL A 389 17.82 7.16 24.68
C VAL A 389 16.63 8.12 24.84
N THR A 390 16.73 9.31 24.24
CA THR A 390 15.78 10.43 24.28
C THR A 390 14.59 10.31 23.31
N GLY A 391 14.54 9.30 22.45
CA GLY A 391 13.45 9.17 21.46
C GLY A 391 13.55 10.13 20.27
N GLU A 392 14.67 10.85 20.12
CA GLU A 392 14.96 11.75 19.00
C GLU A 392 15.14 11.02 17.66
N HIS A 393 15.22 11.80 16.57
CA HIS A 393 15.53 11.27 15.24
C HIS A 393 16.93 10.63 15.24
N ILE A 394 17.05 9.46 14.61
CA ILE A 394 18.34 8.80 14.40
C ILE A 394 19.07 9.61 13.33
N ILE A 395 20.31 10.04 13.59
CA ILE A 395 21.15 10.74 12.60
C ILE A 395 22.43 9.92 12.45
N ILE A 396 22.69 9.43 11.25
CA ILE A 396 23.92 8.70 10.91
C ILE A 396 24.91 9.69 10.29
N GLN A 397 26.08 9.79 10.93
CA GLN A 397 27.20 10.54 10.37
C GLN A 397 27.92 9.69 9.31
N PRO A 398 28.52 10.29 8.26
CA PRO A 398 29.19 9.54 7.19
C PRO A 398 30.27 8.58 7.71
N GLN A 399 31.01 8.95 8.75
CA GLN A 399 32.07 8.11 9.33
C GLN A 399 31.54 6.89 10.10
N GLN A 400 30.25 6.88 10.44
CA GLN A 400 29.60 5.78 11.16
C GLN A 400 29.09 4.69 10.21
N VAL A 401 28.88 5.01 8.93
CA VAL A 401 28.29 4.11 7.94
C VAL A 401 29.09 2.81 7.78
N GLN A 402 30.42 2.91 7.75
CA GLN A 402 31.33 1.77 7.64
C GLN A 402 31.25 0.76 8.80
N ASN A 403 30.74 1.20 9.96
CA ASN A 403 30.62 0.36 11.15
C ASN A 403 29.23 -0.28 11.27
N LEU A 404 28.32 0.02 10.35
CA LEU A 404 26.97 -0.53 10.36
C LEU A 404 26.95 -1.88 9.65
N ASN A 405 26.26 -2.85 10.25
CA ASN A 405 25.94 -4.10 9.58
C ASN A 405 24.83 -3.86 8.54
N LEU A 406 25.23 -3.40 7.36
CA LEU A 406 24.31 -3.06 6.27
C LEU A 406 23.45 -4.26 5.83
N ALA A 407 23.97 -5.49 5.92
CA ALA A 407 23.20 -6.69 5.62
C ALA A 407 22.05 -6.90 6.61
N GLN A 408 22.29 -6.68 7.90
CA GLN A 408 21.26 -6.76 8.94
C GLN A 408 20.28 -5.58 8.88
N LEU A 409 20.73 -4.39 8.46
CA LEU A 409 19.81 -3.27 8.18
C LEU A 409 18.90 -3.59 7.00
N ARG A 410 19.46 -4.13 5.92
CA ARG A 410 18.68 -4.53 4.75
C ARG A 410 17.62 -5.56 5.12
N LYS A 411 17.90 -6.52 6.01
CA LYS A 411 16.90 -7.50 6.48
C LYS A 411 15.66 -6.88 7.15
N ILE A 412 15.77 -5.68 7.72
CA ILE A 412 14.62 -5.01 8.37
C ILE A 412 13.55 -4.66 7.33
N ASN A 413 13.99 -4.19 6.16
CA ASN A 413 13.14 -3.82 5.04
C ASN A 413 13.97 -3.75 3.74
N PRO A 414 14.20 -4.88 3.05
CA PRO A 414 15.14 -4.95 1.94
C PRO A 414 14.82 -3.98 0.81
N ILE A 415 13.53 -3.80 0.52
CA ILE A 415 13.04 -2.93 -0.56
C ILE A 415 13.32 -1.47 -0.26
N THR A 416 12.91 -0.98 0.92
CA THR A 416 13.17 0.42 1.29
C THR A 416 14.66 0.67 1.43
N PHE A 417 15.43 -0.31 1.92
CA PHE A 417 16.88 -0.23 1.97
C PHE A 417 17.46 -0.08 0.57
N ASP A 418 17.11 -0.96 -0.36
CA ASP A 418 17.65 -0.94 -1.72
C ASP A 418 17.30 0.37 -2.44
N ARG A 419 16.07 0.84 -2.31
CA ARG A 419 15.65 2.12 -2.89
C ARG A 419 16.43 3.30 -2.29
N THR A 420 16.48 3.41 -0.97
CA THR A 420 17.14 4.56 -0.31
C THR A 420 18.65 4.55 -0.51
N ILE A 421 19.28 3.38 -0.43
CA ILE A 421 20.74 3.24 -0.45
C ILE A 421 21.31 3.07 -1.85
N PHE A 422 20.64 2.32 -2.74
CA PHE A 422 21.15 2.05 -4.09
C PHE A 422 20.53 2.91 -5.17
N GLU A 423 19.27 3.35 -5.05
CA GLU A 423 18.64 4.13 -6.12
C GLU A 423 18.71 5.62 -5.83
N ASP A 424 18.10 6.06 -4.74
CA ASP A 424 17.92 7.47 -4.42
C ASP A 424 19.26 8.14 -4.07
N SER A 425 20.10 7.46 -3.28
CA SER A 425 21.47 7.93 -2.98
C SER A 425 22.36 8.00 -4.23
N ILE A 426 22.20 7.09 -5.20
CA ILE A 426 22.98 7.12 -6.46
C ILE A 426 22.46 8.19 -7.42
N LYS A 427 21.15 8.43 -7.48
CA LYS A 427 20.55 9.53 -8.26
C LYS A 427 21.02 10.89 -7.76
N LEU A 428 21.07 11.09 -6.44
CA LEU A 428 21.61 12.29 -5.81
C LEU A 428 23.08 12.55 -6.23
N ARG A 429 23.91 11.49 -6.21
CA ARG A 429 25.30 11.56 -6.70
C ARG A 429 25.39 12.06 -8.14
N ASN A 430 24.54 11.52 -9.02
CA ASN A 430 24.55 11.90 -10.44
C ASN A 430 24.06 13.33 -10.68
N SER A 431 23.13 13.85 -9.86
CA SER A 431 22.69 15.25 -9.94
C SER A 431 23.72 16.26 -9.41
N ASN A 432 24.64 15.82 -8.54
CA ASN A 432 25.69 16.67 -7.96
C ASN A 432 26.99 16.70 -8.80
N ILE A 433 27.06 15.97 -9.91
CA ILE A 433 28.15 16.09 -10.89
C ILE A 433 27.90 17.34 -11.72
N LYS A 434 28.59 18.44 -11.38
CA LYS A 434 28.72 19.57 -12.31
C LYS A 434 29.53 19.10 -13.51
N TYR A 435 28.88 18.93 -14.66
CA TYR A 435 29.60 18.82 -15.92
C TYR A 435 30.48 20.08 -16.08
N PRO A 436 31.77 19.95 -16.43
CA PRO A 436 32.59 21.12 -16.70
C PRO A 436 31.92 21.91 -17.82
N GLN A 437 31.52 23.15 -17.52
CA GLN A 437 31.10 24.09 -18.53
C GLN A 437 32.31 24.33 -19.44
N THR A 438 32.24 23.81 -20.66
CA THR A 438 33.11 24.26 -21.74
C THR A 438 32.76 25.73 -22.01
N THR A 439 33.53 26.64 -21.41
CA THR A 439 33.50 28.05 -21.78
C THR A 439 33.83 28.18 -23.27
N PRO A 440 32.96 28.78 -24.10
CA PRO A 440 33.28 29.04 -25.49
C PRO A 440 34.45 30.04 -25.54
N HIS A 441 35.55 29.65 -26.19
CA HIS A 441 36.67 30.55 -26.45
C HIS A 441 36.16 31.79 -27.19
N THR A 442 36.20 32.94 -26.52
CA THR A 442 35.99 34.23 -27.15
C THR A 442 37.27 34.59 -27.91
N ALA A 443 37.17 34.63 -29.23
CA ALA A 443 38.23 35.10 -30.11
C ALA A 443 38.60 36.55 -29.76
N THR A 444 39.83 36.78 -29.30
CA THR A 444 40.36 38.13 -29.08
C THR A 444 40.96 38.62 -30.40
N LYS A 445 40.34 39.64 -30.99
CA LYS A 445 40.86 40.37 -32.16
C LYS A 445 41.44 41.71 -31.68
N ASN A 446 42.77 41.77 -31.79
CA ASN A 446 43.66 42.92 -32.06
C ASN A 446 43.61 44.18 -31.18
N GLN A 447 44.79 44.51 -30.63
CA GLN A 447 45.41 45.83 -30.83
C GLN A 447 46.92 45.67 -31.10
N GLU A 448 47.36 46.29 -32.18
CA GLU A 448 48.74 46.38 -32.67
C GLU A 448 49.57 47.45 -31.93
N ALA A 449 50.89 47.35 -32.18
CA ALA A 449 51.96 48.34 -32.04
C ALA A 449 52.55 48.46 -30.61
N VAL A 450 53.86 48.43 -30.39
CA VAL A 450 54.94 49.18 -31.07
C VAL A 450 56.29 48.45 -30.92
N ARG A 451 57.15 48.61 -31.93
CA ARG A 451 58.58 48.22 -32.03
C ARG A 451 59.47 48.72 -30.88
N SER A 452 60.50 47.95 -30.50
CA SER A 452 61.92 48.36 -30.67
C SER A 452 62.90 47.26 -30.26
N LYS A 453 64.04 47.24 -30.95
CA LYS A 453 65.17 46.29 -30.90
C LYS A 453 65.88 46.19 -29.53
N GLY A 454 66.54 45.05 -29.35
CA GLY A 454 67.60 44.75 -28.38
C GLY A 454 68.04 43.32 -28.59
#